data_AF-A0A4Y2IVN8-F1
#
_entry.id   AF-A0A4Y2IVN8-F1
#
_cell.length_a   1.000
_cell.length_b   1.000
_cell.length_c   1.000
_cell.angle_alpha   90.00
_cell.angle_beta   90.00
_cell.angle_gamma   90.00
#
_symmetry.space_group_name_H-M   'P 1'
#
loop_
_entity.id
_entity.type
_entity.pdbx_description
1 polymer ?
#
loop_
_entity_poly.entity_id
_entity_poly.type
_entity_poly.pdbx_seq_one_letter_code
_entity_poly.pdbx_strand_id
1 'polypeptide(L)'
;MRKIPYLIVAVTNFALYNLYVNQTATGQYKFSGIYGKYIELVLEAWKGEYEILFCEDFDIGKRDSSGNWTGQLGAIARGEADIGISHMSIS
;
A
#
# COMPACT_ATOMS: atom_id res chain seq x y z
N MET A 1 27.01 4.02 6.78
CA MET A 1 26.05 4.27 5.69
C MET A 1 24.79 3.48 6.01
N ARG A 2 23.61 4.10 6.10
CA ARG A 2 22.35 3.35 6.24
C ARG A 2 22.16 2.55 4.94
N LYS A 3 22.00 1.22 5.03
CA LYS A 3 21.48 0.41 3.92
C LYS A 3 20.14 1.04 3.52
N ILE A 4 19.96 1.34 2.24
CA ILE A 4 18.66 1.77 1.74
C ILE A 4 17.72 0.56 1.88
N PRO A 5 16.66 0.62 2.69
CA PRO A 5 15.83 -0.55 2.94
C PRO A 5 15.01 -0.90 1.68
N TYR A 6 14.81 -2.19 1.44
CA TYR A 6 13.77 -2.67 0.55
C TYR A 6 12.42 -2.41 1.24
N LEU A 7 11.48 -1.73 0.57
CA LEU A 7 10.20 -1.34 1.15
C LEU A 7 9.04 -2.13 0.54
N ILE A 8 8.26 -2.82 1.37
CA ILE A 8 7.03 -3.49 0.94
C ILE A 8 5.83 -2.63 1.31
N VAL A 9 5.08 -2.20 0.30
CA VAL A 9 3.88 -1.37 0.47
C VAL A 9 2.64 -2.21 0.23
N ALA A 10 1.85 -2.44 1.28
CA ALA A 10 0.54 -3.05 1.14
C ALA A 10 -0.44 -2.04 0.50
N VAL A 11 -1.15 -2.45 -0.55
CA VAL A 11 -2.11 -1.61 -1.27
C VAL A 11 -3.39 -2.39 -1.51
N THR A 12 -4.53 -1.76 -1.24
CA THR A 12 -5.85 -2.20 -1.68
C THR A 12 -6.42 -1.16 -2.62
N ASN A 13 -6.90 -1.54 -3.80
CA ASN A 13 -7.57 -0.58 -4.67
C ASN A 13 -8.91 -0.22 -4.06
N PHE A 14 -9.21 1.08 -4.07
CA PHE A 14 -10.42 1.59 -3.43
C PHE A 14 -11.00 2.74 -4.24
N ALA A 15 -12.05 2.45 -5.00
CA ALA A 15 -12.69 3.41 -5.91
C ALA A 15 -13.22 4.67 -5.19
N LEU A 16 -13.87 4.51 -4.02
CA LEU A 16 -14.38 5.65 -3.23
C LEU A 16 -13.29 6.63 -2.82
N TYR A 17 -12.06 6.14 -2.63
CA TYR A 17 -10.93 6.98 -2.28
C TYR A 17 -10.12 7.43 -3.49
N ASN A 18 -10.43 6.97 -4.70
CA ASN A 18 -9.59 7.18 -5.87
C ASN A 18 -8.15 6.67 -5.61
N LEU A 19 -8.04 5.47 -5.03
CA LEU A 19 -6.78 4.75 -4.89
C LEU A 19 -6.72 3.65 -5.94
N TYR A 20 -5.83 3.81 -6.92
CA TYR A 20 -5.63 2.85 -7.99
C TYR A 20 -4.15 2.59 -8.23
N VAL A 21 -3.71 1.36 -8.03
CA VAL A 21 -2.39 0.84 -8.36
C VAL A 21 -2.59 -0.44 -9.15
N ASN A 22 -1.93 -0.53 -10.30
CA ASN A 22 -1.97 -1.71 -11.15
C ASN A 22 -0.56 -2.06 -11.61
N GLN A 23 -0.27 -3.34 -11.77
CA GLN A 23 0.95 -3.78 -12.42
C GLN A 23 0.71 -3.99 -13.92
N THR A 24 1.57 -3.45 -14.77
CA THR A 24 1.51 -3.63 -16.22
C THR A 24 2.05 -5.02 -16.61
N ALA A 25 1.81 -5.43 -17.85
CA ALA A 25 2.36 -6.67 -18.40
C ALA A 25 3.90 -6.74 -18.39
N THR A 26 4.59 -5.59 -18.28
CA THR A 26 6.05 -5.50 -18.17
C THR A 26 6.54 -5.47 -16.71
N GLY A 27 5.65 -5.66 -15.74
CA GLY A 27 5.97 -5.66 -14.32
C GLY A 27 6.07 -4.27 -13.66
N GLN A 28 5.85 -3.20 -14.42
CA GLN A 28 5.88 -1.83 -13.90
C GLN A 28 4.60 -1.49 -13.14
N TYR A 29 4.69 -0.71 -12.07
CA TYR A 29 3.51 -0.21 -11.36
C TYR A 29 3.00 1.09 -11.98
N LYS A 30 1.69 1.17 -12.20
CA LYS A 30 0.98 2.38 -12.62
C LYS A 30 0.09 2.86 -11.49
N PHE A 31 0.36 4.07 -11.03
CA PHE A 31 -0.37 4.73 -9.97
C PHE A 31 -1.32 5.79 -10.53
N SER A 32 -2.58 5.79 -10.09
CA SER A 32 -3.59 6.75 -10.52
C SER A 32 -4.62 7.05 -9.43
N GLY A 33 -5.39 8.13 -9.63
CA GLY A 33 -6.22 8.71 -8.58
C GLY A 33 -5.38 9.40 -7.50
N ILE A 34 -6.04 10.13 -6.59
CA ILE A 34 -5.34 11.03 -5.66
C ILE A 34 -4.39 10.25 -4.73
N TYR A 35 -4.84 9.14 -4.14
CA TYR A 35 -4.00 8.36 -3.25
C TYR A 35 -2.98 7.52 -4.01
N GLY A 36 -3.30 7.02 -5.20
CA GLY A 36 -2.31 6.34 -6.04
C GLY A 36 -1.14 7.28 -6.35
N LYS A 37 -1.43 8.51 -6.79
CA LYS A 37 -0.40 9.53 -7.07
C LYS A 37 0.36 9.97 -5.81
N TYR A 38 -0.28 9.97 -4.65
CA TYR A 38 0.42 10.22 -3.39
C TYR A 38 1.42 9.09 -3.06
N ILE A 39 1.03 7.83 -3.23
CA ILE A 39 1.93 6.68 -3.05
C ILE A 39 3.11 6.78 -4.03
N GLU A 40 2.84 7.09 -5.30
CA GLU A 40 3.87 7.30 -6.32
C GLU A 40 4.90 8.34 -5.86
N LEU A 41 4.45 9.51 -5.40
CA LEU A 41 5.32 10.56 -4.89
C LEU A 41 6.16 10.12 -3.68
N VAL A 42 5.56 9.37 -2.74
CA VAL A 42 6.27 8.83 -1.57
C VAL A 42 7.38 7.86 -2.00
N LEU A 43 7.11 7.00 -2.98
CA LEU A 43 8.07 6.03 -3.51
C LEU A 43 9.18 6.69 -4.34
N GLU A 44 8.86 7.74 -5.10
CA GLU A 44 9.87 8.58 -5.76
C GLU A 44 10.81 9.24 -4.75
N ALA A 45 10.28 9.69 -3.61
CA ALA A 45 11.05 10.28 -2.53
C ALA A 45 11.88 9.24 -1.73
N TRP A 46 11.42 7.99 -1.65
CA TRP A 46 12.12 6.89 -0.96
C TRP A 46 13.50 6.59 -1.56
N LYS A 47 13.65 6.73 -2.89
CA LYS A 47 14.90 6.49 -3.64
C LYS A 47 15.51 5.08 -3.47
N GLY A 48 14.80 4.16 -2.84
CA GLY A 48 15.18 2.76 -2.65
C GLY A 48 14.34 1.80 -3.49
N GLU A 49 14.69 0.52 -3.40
CA GLU A 49 13.88 -0.55 -3.97
C GLU A 49 12.59 -0.72 -3.18
N TYR A 50 11.52 -1.08 -3.89
CA TYR A 50 10.23 -1.32 -3.30
C TYR A 50 9.44 -2.38 -4.07
N GLU A 51 8.46 -2.95 -3.38
CA GLU A 51 7.47 -3.87 -3.93
C GLU A 51 6.07 -3.48 -3.46
N ILE A 52 5.08 -3.71 -4.31
CA ILE A 52 3.68 -3.52 -3.97
C ILE A 52 3.08 -4.88 -3.64
N LEU A 53 2.64 -5.03 -2.40
CA LEU A 53 1.82 -6.16 -1.98
C LEU A 53 0.35 -5.81 -2.21
N PHE A 54 -0.27 -6.41 -3.22
CA PHE A 54 -1.70 -6.22 -3.49
C PHE A 54 -2.54 -7.03 -2.50
N CYS A 55 -3.29 -6.32 -1.66
CA CYS A 55 -4.34 -6.89 -0.82
C CYS A 55 -5.66 -6.99 -1.62
N GLU A 56 -6.64 -7.71 -1.08
CA GLU A 56 -7.98 -7.76 -1.67
C GLU A 56 -8.55 -6.34 -1.82
N ASP A 57 -9.18 -6.07 -2.96
CA ASP A 57 -9.78 -4.78 -3.24
C ASP A 57 -10.81 -4.42 -2.16
N PHE A 58 -10.84 -3.14 -1.78
CA PHE A 58 -11.66 -2.58 -0.71
C PHE A 58 -11.36 -3.09 0.73
N ASP A 59 -10.39 -3.98 0.94
CA ASP A 59 -10.02 -4.46 2.28
C ASP A 59 -8.86 -3.66 2.91
N ILE A 60 -9.22 -2.54 3.54
CA ILE A 60 -8.28 -1.77 4.39
C ILE A 60 -7.89 -2.59 5.63
N GLY A 61 -8.81 -3.38 6.15
CA GLY A 61 -8.62 -4.15 7.36
C GLY A 61 -9.55 -3.75 8.50
N LYS A 62 -10.03 -4.76 9.21
CA LYS A 62 -10.81 -4.65 10.44
C LYS A 62 -10.29 -5.65 11.46
N ARG A 63 -10.68 -5.51 12.73
CA ARG A 63 -10.43 -6.56 13.72
C ARG A 63 -11.41 -7.71 13.49
N ASP A 64 -10.89 -8.93 13.40
CA ASP A 64 -11.69 -10.15 13.42
C ASP A 64 -12.11 -10.55 14.84
N SER A 65 -12.90 -11.62 14.95
CA SER A 65 -13.38 -12.15 16.24
C SER A 65 -12.26 -12.63 17.17
N SER A 66 -11.08 -12.90 16.62
CA SER A 66 -9.90 -13.35 17.34
C SER A 66 -8.98 -12.19 17.74
N GLY A 67 -9.35 -10.95 17.37
CA GLY A 67 -8.60 -9.73 17.65
C GLY A 67 -7.50 -9.40 16.65
N ASN A 68 -7.34 -10.18 15.57
CA ASN A 68 -6.34 -9.96 14.54
C ASN A 68 -6.82 -8.93 13.52
N TRP A 69 -5.89 -8.23 12.87
CA TRP A 69 -6.20 -7.36 11.74
C TRP A 69 -6.31 -8.16 10.43
N THR A 70 -7.32 -7.84 9.62
CA THR A 70 -7.47 -8.33 8.23
C THR A 70 -6.93 -7.32 7.21
N GLY A 71 -6.97 -7.65 5.92
CA GLY A 71 -6.65 -6.71 4.83
C GLY A 71 -5.26 -6.11 4.89
N GLN A 72 -5.15 -4.87 4.40
CA GLN A 72 -3.92 -4.08 4.40
C GLN A 72 -3.31 -3.96 5.82
N LEU A 73 -4.13 -3.68 6.84
CA LEU A 73 -3.66 -3.61 8.23
C LEU A 73 -3.15 -4.96 8.76
N GLY A 74 -3.76 -6.05 8.33
CA GLY A 74 -3.35 -7.42 8.66
C GLY A 74 -2.00 -7.79 8.06
N ALA A 75 -1.74 -7.41 6.81
CA ALA A 75 -0.44 -7.62 6.16
C ALA A 75 0.68 -6.93 6.94
N ILE A 76 0.45 -5.69 7.38
CA ILE A 76 1.41 -4.96 8.23
C ILE A 76 1.57 -5.66 9.58
N ALA A 77 0.47 -6.04 10.24
CA ALA A 77 0.52 -6.68 11.56
C ALA A 77 1.25 -8.03 11.56
N ARG A 78 1.24 -8.76 10.44
CA ARG A 78 1.97 -10.03 10.27
C ARG A 78 3.41 -9.85 9.79
N GLY A 79 3.84 -8.63 9.47
CA GLY A 79 5.18 -8.34 8.95
C GLY A 79 5.35 -8.70 7.46
N GLU A 80 4.25 -8.83 6.73
CA GLU A 80 4.26 -9.08 5.28
C GLU A 80 4.47 -7.79 4.47
N ALA A 81 4.17 -6.64 5.09
CA ALA A 81 4.42 -5.31 4.53
C ALA A 81 4.95 -4.35 5.59
N ASP A 82 5.73 -3.36 5.17
CA ASP A 82 6.30 -2.34 6.06
C ASP A 82 5.32 -1.19 6.31
N ILE A 83 4.59 -0.79 5.27
CA ILE A 83 3.62 0.32 5.32
C ILE A 83 2.36 0.00 4.51
N GLY A 84 1.28 0.72 4.82
CA GLY A 84 0.07 0.76 4.01
C GLY A 84 -0.46 2.19 3.93
N ILE A 85 -0.95 2.57 2.75
CA ILE A 85 -1.54 3.87 2.47
C ILE A 85 -2.89 3.62 1.80
N SER A 86 -3.97 4.12 2.38
CA SER A 86 -5.34 3.85 1.90
C SER A 86 -6.27 5.05 1.97
N HIS A 87 -6.35 5.73 3.12
CA HIS A 87 -7.16 6.93 3.30
C HIS A 87 -6.44 7.91 4.23
N MET A 88 -6.36 9.18 3.83
CA MET A 88 -5.84 10.25 4.68
C MET A 88 -6.97 11.26 4.94
N SER A 89 -7.25 11.52 6.21
CA SER A 89 -8.07 12.65 6.61
C SER A 89 -7.15 13.80 7.02
N ILE A 90 -7.38 14.99 6.48
CA ILE A 90 -6.78 16.24 6.97
C ILE A 90 -7.84 16.92 7.83
N SER A 91 -7.49 17.22 9.08
CA SER A 91 -8.31 17.97 10.04
C SER A 91 -7.84 19.41 10.14
#